data_AF-A0A2B4XUJ3-F1
#
_entry.id   AF-A0A2B4XUJ3-F1
#
_cell.length_a   1.000
_cell.length_b   1.000
_cell.length_c   1.000
_cell.angle_alpha   90.00
_cell.angle_beta   90.00
_cell.angle_gamma   90.00
#
_symmetry.space_group_name_H-M   'P 1'
#
loop_
_entity.id
_entity.type
_entity.pdbx_description
1 polymer ?
#
loop_
_entity_poly.entity_id
_entity_poly.type
_entity_poly.pdbx_seq_one_letter_code
_entity_poly.pdbx_strand_id
1 'polypeptide(L)' 'MYYNFTSNIMGKGSFSIEMEMGQLHNKIEHKKKELIQLVARHGLDHDKVLLFSRDLDILINKFMNIKDKVYK' A
#
# COMPACT_ATOMS: atom_id res chain seq x y z
N MET A 1 -13.91 5.80 3.64
CA MET A 1 -13.04 6.92 4.02
C MET A 1 -11.95 7.04 2.96
N TYR A 2 -12.03 8.06 2.10
CA TYR A 2 -10.96 8.39 1.15
C TYR A 2 -9.97 9.29 1.90
N TYR A 3 -8.70 8.87 2.02
CA TYR A 3 -7.66 9.73 2.59
C TYR A 3 -7.34 10.84 1.59
N ASN A 4 -7.81 12.05 1.88
CA ASN A 4 -7.46 13.26 1.11
C ASN A 4 -6.04 13.69 1.52
N PHE A 5 -5.05 13.30 0.72
CA PHE A 5 -3.70 13.86 0.82
C PHE A 5 -3.70 15.26 0.22
N THR A 6 -3.91 16.29 1.05
CA THR A 6 -3.63 17.67 0.68
C THR A 6 -2.14 17.92 0.87
N SER A 7 -1.36 17.76 -0.19
CA SER A 7 0.08 18.05 -0.22
C SER A 7 0.30 19.56 -0.33
N ASN A 8 0.85 20.16 0.71
CA ASN A 8 1.21 21.58 0.75
C ASN A 8 2.70 21.81 0.46
N ILE A 9 3.26 21.16 -0.56
CA ILE A 9 4.67 21.32 -0.94
C ILE A 9 4.78 21.47 -2.46
N MET A 10 4.78 22.73 -2.91
CA MET A 10 4.98 23.10 -4.31
C MET A 10 6.47 22.97 -4.70
N GLY A 11 6.80 21.91 -5.42
CA GLY A 11 8.04 21.77 -6.18
C GLY A 11 7.81 20.76 -7.30
N LYS A 12 8.31 21.01 -8.52
CA LYS A 12 7.97 20.21 -9.73
C LYS A 12 8.30 18.70 -9.65
N GLY A 13 9.07 18.25 -8.64
CA GLY A 13 9.29 16.83 -8.32
C GLY A 13 8.29 16.19 -7.35
N SER A 14 7.53 16.99 -6.59
CA SER A 14 6.54 16.51 -5.58
C SER A 14 5.35 15.81 -6.24
N PHE A 15 4.87 16.34 -7.36
CA PHE A 15 3.66 15.84 -8.03
C PHE A 15 3.82 14.40 -8.55
N SER A 16 5.01 14.04 -9.05
CA SER A 16 5.31 12.68 -9.52
C SER A 16 5.35 11.67 -8.37
N ILE A 17 5.92 12.06 -7.22
CA ILE A 17 5.98 11.23 -6.02
C ILE A 17 4.58 11.01 -5.46
N GLU A 18 3.74 12.05 -5.41
CA GLU A 18 2.35 11.95 -4.94
C GLU A 18 1.51 11.02 -5.81
N MET A 19 1.69 11.06 -7.14
CA MET A 19 1.00 10.17 -8.07
C MET A 19 1.44 8.70 -7.89
N GLU A 20 2.75 8.45 -7.75
CA GLU A 20 3.27 7.12 -7.44
C GLU A 20 2.76 6.60 -6.08
N MET A 21 2.67 7.48 -5.08
CA MET A 21 2.17 7.13 -3.75
C MET A 21 0.70 6.75 -3.78
N GLY A 22 -0.11 7.50 -4.54
CA GLY A 22 -1.53 7.20 -4.74
C GLY A 22 -1.74 5.84 -5.45
N GLN A 23 -0.94 5.55 -6.47
CA GLN A 23 -0.99 4.24 -7.15
C GLN A 23 -0.57 3.10 -6.21
N LEU A 24 0.49 3.29 -5.42
CA LEU A 24 0.95 2.31 -4.45
C LEU A 24 -0.10 2.05 -3.36
N HIS A 25 -0.74 3.11 -2.85
CA HIS A 25 -1.85 3.00 -1.91
C HIS A 25 -3.02 2.19 -2.47
N ASN A 26 -3.45 2.49 -3.69
CA ASN A 26 -4.54 1.76 -4.35
C ASN A 26 -4.19 0.28 -4.55
N LYS A 27 -2.93 -0.02 -4.88
CA LYS A 27 -2.44 -1.41 -5.02
C LYS A 27 -2.46 -2.15 -3.68
N ILE A 28 -2.11 -1.48 -2.57
CA ILE A 28 -2.19 -2.05 -1.22
C ILE A 28 -3.64 -2.34 -0.84
N GLU A 29 -4.56 -1.39 -1.06
CA GLU A 29 -5.98 -1.57 -0.77
C GLU A 29 -6.61 -2.69 -1.60
N HIS A 30 -6.25 -2.81 -2.87
CA HIS A 30 -6.71 -3.91 -3.71
C HIS A 30 -6.22 -5.27 -3.18
N LYS A 31 -4.92 -5.40 -2.94
CA LYS A 31 -4.34 -6.64 -2.40
C LYS A 31 -4.89 -7.00 -1.01
N LYS A 32 -5.16 -6.01 -0.16
CA LYS A 32 -5.80 -6.24 1.14
C LYS A 32 -7.18 -6.90 0.98
N LYS A 33 -7.99 -6.44 0.02
CA LYS A 33 -9.29 -7.04 -0.29
C LYS A 33 -9.14 -8.46 -0.84
N GLU A 34 -8.17 -8.69 -1.73
CA GLU A 34 -7.88 -10.03 -2.24
C GLU A 34 -7.45 -11.00 -1.12
N LEU A 35 -6.59 -10.55 -0.20
CA LEU A 35 -6.16 -11.34 0.95
C LEU A 35 -7.35 -11.74 1.83
N ILE A 36 -8.26 -10.81 2.13
CA ILE A 36 -9.47 -11.09 2.91
C ILE A 36 -10.33 -12.16 2.22
N GLN A 37 -10.49 -12.08 0.90
CA GLN A 37 -11.22 -13.10 0.14
C GLN A 37 -10.51 -14.45 0.14
N LEU A 38 -9.17 -14.46 0.06
CA LEU A 38 -8.37 -15.69 0.10
C LEU A 38 -8.48 -16.37 1.46
N VAL A 39 -8.40 -15.59 2.54
CA VAL A 39 -8.60 -16.05 3.92
C VAL A 39 -10.00 -16.61 4.10
N ALA A 40 -11.03 -15.92 3.59
CA ALA A 40 -12.41 -16.39 3.70
C ALA A 40 -12.65 -17.72 2.96
N ARG A 41 -11.90 -18.00 1.88
CA ARG A 41 -12.01 -19.23 1.09
C ARG A 41 -11.20 -20.39 1.62
N HIS A 42 -9.99 -20.12 2.13
CA HIS A 42 -9.00 -21.16 2.41
C HIS A 42 -8.58 -21.24 3.89
N GLY A 43 -8.93 -20.25 4.71
CA GLY A 43 -8.45 -20.13 6.08
C GLY A 43 -7.07 -19.48 6.18
N LEU A 44 -6.68 -19.07 7.39
CA LEU A 44 -5.45 -18.32 7.65
C LEU A 44 -4.16 -19.16 7.46
N ASP A 45 -4.23 -20.46 7.75
CA ASP A 45 -3.07 -21.37 7.69
C ASP A 45 -2.75 -21.88 6.28
N HIS A 46 -3.51 -21.45 5.27
CA HIS A 46 -3.24 -21.88 3.91
C HIS A 46 -1.96 -21.21 3.39
N ASP A 47 -0.99 -21.98 2.89
CA ASP A 47 0.31 -21.46 2.43
C ASP A 47 0.22 -20.26 1.49
N LYS A 48 -0.77 -20.28 0.58
CA LYS A 48 -1.04 -19.14 -0.31
C LYS A 48 -1.44 -17.86 0.43
N VAL A 49 -2.23 -17.96 1.51
CA VAL A 49 -2.58 -16.81 2.36
C VAL A 49 -1.33 -16.28 3.07
N LEU A 50 -0.50 -17.17 3.61
CA LEU A 50 0.73 -16.79 4.29
C LEU A 50 1.71 -16.09 3.35
N LEU A 51 1.95 -16.64 2.16
CA LEU A 51 2.78 -16.01 1.14
C LEU A 51 2.21 -14.65 0.71
N PHE A 52 0.91 -14.59 0.45
CA PHE A 52 0.26 -13.35 0.02
C PHE A 52 0.29 -12.27 1.10
N SER A 53 0.17 -12.65 2.38
CA SER A 53 0.30 -11.72 3.50
C SER A 53 1.71 -11.13 3.62
N ARG A 54 2.75 -11.93 3.38
CA ARG A 54 4.16 -11.45 3.36
C ARG A 54 4.39 -10.48 2.21
N ASP A 55 3.88 -10.80 1.02
CA ASP A 55 3.97 -9.89 -0.12
C ASP A 55 3.29 -8.54 0.16
N LEU A 56 2.12 -8.58 0.80
CA LEU A 56 1.40 -7.37 1.20
C LEU A 56 2.21 -6.56 2.23
N ASP A 57 2.84 -7.21 3.20
CA ASP A 57 3.67 -6.54 4.21
C ASP A 57 4.90 -5.84 3.59
N ILE A 58 5.56 -6.47 2.61
CA ILE A 58 6.66 -5.85 1.85
C ILE A 58 6.19 -4.58 1.12
N LEU A 59 5.01 -4.64 0.51
CA LEU A 59 4.38 -3.49 -0.16
C LEU A 59 4.09 -2.35 0.82
N ILE A 60 3.58 -2.66 2.01
CA ILE A 60 3.31 -1.68 3.07
C ILE A 60 4.62 -1.07 3.59
N ASN A 61 5.65 -1.89 3.84
CA ASN A 61 6.96 -1.41 4.28
C ASN A 61 7.60 -0.48 3.25
N LYS A 62 7.48 -0.82 1.96
CA LYS A 62 7.93 0.07 0.87
C LYS A 62 7.17 1.40 0.89
N PHE A 63 5.85 1.35 1.09
CA PHE A 63 5.02 2.55 1.20
C PHE A 63 5.47 3.45 2.36
N MET A 64 5.68 2.84 3.54
CA MET A 64 6.08 3.56 4.75
C MET A 64 7.48 4.17 4.63
N ASN A 65 8.43 3.47 3.99
CA ASN A 65 9.78 3.99 3.75
C ASN A 65 9.80 5.20 2.80
N ILE A 66 9.00 5.15 1.72
CA ILE A 66 8.86 6.30 0.82
C ILE A 66 8.24 7.48 1.58
N LYS A 67 7.21 7.22 2.40
CA LYS A 67 6.59 8.23 3.25
C LYS A 67 7.61 8.85 4.22
N ASP A 68 8.40 8.06 4.94
CA ASP A 68 9.44 8.57 5.86
C ASP A 68 10.42 9.49 5.15
N LYS A 69 10.86 9.12 3.94
CA LYS A 69 11.81 9.91 3.14
C LYS A 69 11.25 11.21 2.57
N VAL A 70 9.94 11.30 2.36
CA VAL A 70 9.28 12.47 1.77
C VAL A 70 8.90 13.51 2.83
N TYR A 71 8.60 13.07 4.06
CA TYR A 71 8.16 13.94 5.16
C TYR A 71 9.23 14.21 6.23
N LYS A 72 10.48 13.77 6.00
CA LYS A 72 11.67 14.18 6.78
C LYS A 72 12.30 15.42 6.20
#